data_AF-A0A2J8MQ59-F1
#
_entry.id   AF-A0A2J8MQ59-F1
#
_cell.length_a   1.000
_cell.length_b   1.000
_cell.length_c   1.000
_cell.angle_alpha   90.00
_cell.angle_beta   90.00
_cell.angle_gamma   90.00
#
_symmetry.space_group_name_H-M   'P 1'
#
loop_
_entity.id
_entity.type
_entity.pdbx_description
1 polymer ?
#
loop_
_entity_poly.entity_id
_entity_poly.type
_entity_poly.pdbx_seq_one_letter_code
_entity_poly.pdbx_strand_id
1 'polypeptide(L)'
;EAFEAIPRALAENSGVKASEVISKLYAVHQEGNKNVGLDIEAEVPAVKDMLEAGILDTYLGKYWAIKLATNAAVTVLRVDQIIMAKPAGGPKPPSGKKDWDDDQND
;
A
#
# COMPACT_ATOMS: atom_id res chain seq x y z
N GLU A 1 -0.61 10.22 13.31
CA GLU A 1 -1.37 10.20 12.04
C GLU A 1 -0.84 9.21 11.00
N ALA A 2 0.29 9.43 10.31
CA ALA A 2 0.71 8.53 9.20
C ALA A 2 0.79 7.04 9.56
N PHE A 3 1.25 6.71 10.78
CA PHE A 3 1.31 5.33 11.26
C PHE A 3 -0.06 4.71 11.56
N GLU A 4 -1.10 5.52 11.79
CA GLU A 4 -2.48 5.02 12.00
C GLU A 4 -3.08 4.48 10.71
N ALA A 5 -2.52 4.81 9.54
CA ALA A 5 -2.94 4.24 8.27
C ALA A 5 -2.75 2.71 8.23
N ILE A 6 -1.78 2.17 8.98
CA ILE A 6 -1.49 0.73 9.01
C ILE A 6 -2.62 -0.05 9.71
N PRO A 7 -2.96 0.22 10.99
CA PRO A 7 -4.10 -0.44 11.64
C PRO A 7 -5.44 -0.06 10.99
N ARG A 8 -5.56 1.14 10.39
CA ARG A 8 -6.74 1.51 9.60
C ARG A 8 -6.95 0.59 8.40
N ALA A 9 -5.90 0.35 7.62
CA ALA A 9 -5.96 -0.54 6.47
C ALA A 9 -6.31 -1.97 6.89
N LEU A 10 -5.76 -2.45 8.02
CA LEU A 10 -6.14 -3.76 8.56
C LEU A 10 -7.62 -3.80 8.95
N ALA A 11 -8.13 -2.80 9.66
CA ALA A 11 -9.54 -2.74 10.06
C ALA A 11 -10.48 -2.66 8.85
N GLU A 12 -10.16 -1.82 7.85
CA GLU A 12 -10.93 -1.71 6.60
C GLU A 12 -10.97 -3.02 5.82
N ASN A 13 -9.83 -3.72 5.72
CA ASN A 13 -9.77 -5.03 5.07
C ASN A 13 -10.56 -6.11 5.82
N SER A 14 -10.68 -5.99 7.13
CA SER A 14 -11.49 -6.89 7.98
C SER A 14 -12.97 -6.50 8.05
N GLY A 15 -13.40 -5.41 7.38
CA GLY A 15 -14.78 -4.92 7.44
C GLY A 15 -15.18 -4.27 8.77
N VAL A 16 -14.19 -3.97 9.63
CA VAL A 16 -14.40 -3.37 10.95
C VAL A 16 -14.25 -1.85 10.86
N LYS A 17 -15.04 -1.11 11.65
CA LYS A 17 -15.00 0.36 11.65
C LYS A 17 -13.66 0.89 12.20
N ALA A 18 -12.80 1.36 11.32
CA ALA A 18 -11.44 1.77 11.67
C ALA A 18 -11.35 2.88 12.72
N SER A 19 -12.26 3.87 12.73
CA SER A 19 -12.22 4.95 13.73
C SER A 19 -12.45 4.47 15.15
N GLU A 20 -13.31 3.46 15.33
CA GLU A 20 -13.57 2.87 16.65
C GLU A 20 -12.39 2.00 17.12
N VAL A 21 -11.84 1.21 16.21
CA VAL A 21 -10.62 0.41 16.46
C VAL A 21 -9.47 1.30 16.92
N ILE A 22 -9.18 2.36 16.17
CA ILE A 22 -8.06 3.27 16.48
C ILE A 22 -8.26 3.91 17.86
N SER A 23 -9.49 4.36 18.16
CA SER A 23 -9.82 4.97 19.45
C SER A 23 -9.62 3.99 20.63
N LYS A 24 -10.09 2.74 20.48
CA LYS A 24 -9.87 1.68 21.47
C LYS A 24 -8.39 1.34 21.64
N LEU A 25 -7.67 1.23 20.52
CA LEU A 25 -6.24 0.93 20.52
C LEU A 25 -5.45 2.01 21.29
N TYR A 26 -5.76 3.29 21.06
CA TYR A 26 -5.14 4.40 21.78
C TYR A 26 -5.41 4.36 23.29
N ALA A 27 -6.66 4.12 23.69
CA ALA A 27 -7.02 4.06 25.11
C ALA A 27 -6.21 3.00 25.85
N VAL A 28 -6.10 1.79 25.29
CA VAL A 28 -5.38 0.68 25.92
C VAL A 28 -3.85 0.88 25.88
N HIS A 29 -3.31 1.48 24.81
CA HIS A 29 -1.88 1.80 24.75
C HIS A 29 -1.48 2.90 25.73
N GLN A 30 -2.37 3.85 26.02
CA GLN A 30 -2.13 4.92 26.97
C GLN A 30 -1.97 4.40 28.41
N GLU A 31 -2.57 3.24 28.72
CA GLU A 31 -2.43 2.54 30.00
C GLU A 31 -1.08 1.79 30.13
N GLY A 32 -0.22 1.82 29.10
CA GLY A 32 1.12 1.21 29.12
C GLY A 32 1.20 -0.15 28.43
N ASN A 33 0.09 -0.67 27.89
CA ASN A 33 0.03 -1.96 27.23
C ASN A 33 0.53 -1.86 25.77
N LYS A 34 1.85 -1.94 25.59
CA LYS A 34 2.52 -1.84 24.28
C LYS A 34 2.34 -3.04 23.33
N ASN A 35 1.90 -4.17 23.85
CA ASN A 35 1.75 -5.41 23.08
C ASN A 35 0.37 -5.53 22.41
N VAL A 36 -0.54 -4.63 22.75
CA VAL A 36 -1.92 -4.71 22.28
C VAL A 36 -1.98 -4.36 20.79
N GLY A 37 -2.81 -5.06 20.04
CA GLY A 37 -3.03 -4.86 18.61
C GLY A 37 -4.49 -5.02 18.25
N LEU A 38 -4.77 -5.01 16.96
CA LEU A 38 -6.10 -5.24 16.41
C LEU A 38 -6.37 -6.75 16.29
N ASP A 39 -7.52 -7.19 16.77
CA ASP A 39 -8.04 -8.53 16.48
C ASP A 39 -8.89 -8.48 15.20
N ILE A 40 -8.47 -9.24 14.17
CA ILE A 40 -9.16 -9.32 12.88
C ILE A 40 -10.19 -10.44 12.82
N GLU A 41 -10.14 -11.41 13.74
CA GLU A 41 -11.06 -12.55 13.78
C GLU A 41 -12.35 -12.19 14.51
N ALA A 42 -12.32 -11.14 15.33
CA ALA A 42 -13.50 -10.61 15.99
C ALA A 42 -14.43 -9.92 15.00
N GLU A 43 -15.72 -10.27 15.03
CA GLU A 43 -16.77 -9.58 14.25
C GLU A 43 -16.99 -8.12 14.70
N VAL A 44 -16.50 -7.78 15.89
CA VAL A 44 -16.61 -6.44 16.50
C VAL A 44 -15.24 -5.80 16.66
N PRO A 45 -15.14 -4.46 16.71
CA PRO A 45 -13.89 -3.76 17.01
C PRO A 45 -13.30 -4.20 18.36
N ALA A 46 -12.33 -5.11 18.30
CA ALA A 46 -11.68 -5.70 19.45
C ALA A 46 -10.16 -5.53 19.38
N VAL A 47 -9.55 -5.50 20.56
CA VAL A 47 -8.10 -5.42 20.73
C VAL A 47 -7.63 -6.64 21.50
N LYS A 48 -6.44 -7.13 21.17
CA LYS A 48 -5.88 -8.37 21.73
C LYS A 48 -4.38 -8.19 21.96
N ASP A 49 -3.80 -8.91 22.92
CA ASP A 49 -2.34 -8.95 23.08
C ASP A 49 -1.71 -9.75 21.93
N MET A 50 -0.87 -9.09 21.14
CA MET A 50 -0.23 -9.68 19.97
C MET A 50 0.89 -10.65 20.33
N LEU A 51 1.53 -10.47 21.50
CA LEU A 51 2.55 -11.38 22.00
C LEU A 51 1.92 -12.71 22.41
N GLU A 52 0.80 -12.67 23.14
CA GLU A 52 0.04 -13.87 23.51
C GLU A 52 -0.59 -14.56 22.29
N ALA A 53 -1.02 -13.78 21.29
CA ALA A 53 -1.51 -14.31 20.01
C ALA A 53 -0.39 -14.89 19.11
N GLY A 54 0.89 -14.69 19.46
CA GLY A 54 2.02 -15.15 18.65
C GLY A 54 2.22 -14.37 17.34
N ILE A 55 1.60 -13.20 17.20
CA ILE A 55 1.65 -12.35 16.00
C ILE A 55 2.80 -11.36 16.18
N LEU A 56 3.99 -11.74 15.72
CA LEU A 56 5.22 -10.95 15.83
C LEU A 56 5.84 -10.67 14.47
N ASP A 57 6.31 -9.44 14.30
CA ASP A 57 7.03 -9.00 13.11
C ASP A 57 8.54 -8.95 13.33
N THR A 58 9.31 -9.05 12.25
CA THR A 58 10.76 -8.89 12.32
C THR A 58 11.14 -7.42 12.56
N TYR A 59 11.97 -7.18 13.59
CA TYR A 59 12.48 -5.85 13.90
C TYR A 59 13.20 -5.20 12.71
N LEU A 60 14.10 -5.97 12.07
CA LEU A 60 14.89 -5.48 10.94
C LEU A 60 14.00 -5.10 9.75
N GLY A 61 12.93 -5.88 9.51
CA GLY A 61 11.96 -5.59 8.45
C GLY A 61 11.26 -4.26 8.66
N LYS A 62 10.72 -4.00 9.86
CA LYS A 62 10.08 -2.71 10.18
C LYS A 62 11.06 -1.54 10.13
N TYR A 63 12.29 -1.73 10.63
CA TYR A 63 13.32 -0.69 10.61
C TYR A 63 13.61 -0.18 9.19
N TRP A 64 13.87 -1.11 8.26
CA TRP A 64 14.16 -0.74 6.88
C TRP A 64 12.92 -0.25 6.14
N ALA A 65 11.74 -0.81 6.39
CA ALA A 65 10.50 -0.36 5.78
C ALA A 65 10.24 1.13 6.06
N ILE A 66 10.37 1.56 7.32
CA ILE A 66 10.18 2.96 7.70
C ILE A 66 11.25 3.84 7.03
N LYS A 67 12.52 3.44 7.13
CA LYS A 67 13.64 4.22 6.57
C LYS A 67 13.52 4.41 5.06
N LEU A 68 13.18 3.36 4.32
CA LEU A 68 13.02 3.41 2.88
C LEU A 68 11.79 4.20 2.46
N ALA A 69 10.64 4.00 3.14
CA ALA A 69 9.42 4.75 2.85
C ALA A 69 9.62 6.26 3.07
N THR A 70 10.27 6.66 4.17
CA THR A 70 10.59 8.07 4.43
C THR A 70 11.54 8.63 3.38
N ASN A 71 12.61 7.91 3.03
CA ASN A 71 13.55 8.38 2.01
C ASN A 71 12.89 8.52 0.63
N ALA A 72 12.04 7.59 0.24
CA ALA A 72 11.30 7.64 -1.01
C ALA A 72 10.33 8.83 -1.03
N ALA A 73 9.53 9.02 0.03
CA ALA A 73 8.61 10.14 0.13
C ALA A 73 9.35 11.49 0.08
N VAL A 74 10.46 11.63 0.83
CA VAL A 74 11.29 12.83 0.81
C VAL A 74 11.89 13.07 -0.58
N THR A 75 12.32 12.03 -1.28
CA THR A 75 12.87 12.16 -2.64
C THR A 75 11.82 12.67 -3.63
N VAL A 76 10.61 12.12 -3.57
CA VAL A 76 9.49 12.55 -4.43
C VAL A 76 9.07 13.98 -4.11
N LEU A 77 8.93 14.34 -2.83
CA LEU A 77 8.52 15.68 -2.41
C LEU A 77 9.55 16.78 -2.72
N ARG A 78 10.83 16.42 -2.95
CA ARG A 78 11.87 17.37 -3.35
C ARG A 78 11.83 17.75 -4.83
N VAL A 79 11.08 17.02 -5.66
CA VAL A 79 10.97 17.33 -7.09
C VAL A 79 9.98 18.47 -7.27
N ASP A 80 10.48 19.65 -7.66
CA ASP A 80 9.65 20.84 -7.90
C ASP A 80 9.07 20.86 -9.33
N GLN A 81 9.86 20.42 -10.32
CA GLN A 81 9.45 20.42 -11.73
C GLN A 81 9.94 19.17 -12.46
N ILE A 82 9.12 18.69 -13.38
CA ILE A 82 9.43 17.54 -14.25
C ILE A 82 9.38 18.02 -15.70
N ILE A 83 10.48 17.89 -16.42
CA ILE A 83 10.53 18.09 -17.87
C ILE A 83 10.53 16.71 -18.52
N MET A 84 9.42 16.36 -19.17
CA MET A 84 9.26 15.09 -19.85
C MET A 84 9.83 15.17 -21.27
N ALA A 85 10.74 14.25 -21.61
CA ALA A 85 11.14 14.07 -23.01
C ALA A 85 9.93 13.60 -23.84
N LYS A 86 9.84 14.04 -25.10
CA LYS A 86 8.85 13.47 -26.02
C LYS A 86 9.06 11.95 -26.07
N PRO A 87 7.99 11.13 -26.00
CA PRO A 87 8.10 9.71 -26.28
C PRO A 87 8.86 9.57 -27.60
N ALA A 88 9.90 8.72 -27.61
CA ALA A 88 10.62 8.44 -28.84
C ALA A 88 9.59 7.93 -29.84
N GLY A 89 9.23 8.79 -30.80
CA GLY A 89 8.34 8.45 -31.90
C GLY A 89 9.11 7.46 -32.76
N GLY A 90 9.07 6.19 -32.36
CA GLY A 90 9.59 5.09 -33.14
C GLY A 90 9.00 5.17 -34.55
N PRO A 91 9.72 4.66 -35.56
CA PRO A 91 9.31 4.78 -36.96
C PRO A 91 7.85 4.31 -37.12
N LYS A 92 7.05 5.16 -37.77
CA LYS A 92 5.63 4.92 -38.00
C LYS A 92 5.48 3.54 -38.66
N PRO A 93 4.63 2.63 -38.14
CA PRO A 93 4.43 1.33 -38.77
C PRO A 93 4.07 1.56 -40.25
N PRO A 94 4.68 0.84 -41.19
CA PRO A 94 4.48 1.07 -42.61
C PRO A 94 2.99 0.89 -42.94
N SER A 95 2.33 2.01 -43.25
CA SER A 95 0.98 2.03 -43.78
C SER A 95 1.06 1.74 -45.28
N GLY A 96 0.98 0.47 -45.67
CA GLY A 96 0.89 0.12 -47.09
C GLY A 96 1.27 -1.32 -47.41
N LYS A 97 0.29 -2.22 -47.33
CA LYS A 97 -0.13 -3.17 -48.39
C LYS A 97 -1.29 -4.00 -47.84
N LYS A 98 -2.48 -3.42 -47.92
CA LYS A 98 -3.71 -4.20 -48.13
C LYS A 98 -3.59 -4.65 -49.59
N ASP A 99 -3.66 -5.96 -49.82
CA ASP A 99 -3.87 -6.68 -51.10
C ASP A 99 -3.15 -8.03 -50.97
N TRP A 100 -3.77 -8.96 -50.24
CA TRP A 100 -3.34 -10.36 -50.15
C TRP A 100 -4.40 -11.35 -50.66
N ASP A 101 -5.54 -10.89 -51.17
CA ASP A 101 -6.69 -11.78 -51.45
C ASP A 101 -7.50 -11.39 -52.70
N ASP A 102 -6.92 -10.78 -53.74
CA ASP A 102 -7.62 -10.69 -55.04
C ASP A 102 -6.70 -11.10 -56.20
N ASP A 103 -7.28 -11.94 -57.06
CA ASP A 103 -6.87 -12.36 -58.41
C ASP A 103 -5.89 -13.54 -58.55
N GLN A 104 -6.46 -14.75 -58.60
CA GLN A 104 -6.43 -15.53 -59.84
C GLN A 104 -7.52 -16.61 -59.86
N ASN A 105 -8.69 -16.25 -60.38
CA ASN A 105 -9.64 -17.18 -60.97
C ASN A 105 -9.74 -16.85 -62.46
N ASP A 106 -8.92 -17.53 -63.26
CA ASP A 106 -9.08 -17.72 -64.72
C ASP A 106 -8.73 -19.19 -65.04
#